data_AF-A0A291LYR5-F1
#
_entry.id   AF-A0A291LYR5-F1
#
_cell.length_a   1.000
_cell.length_b   1.000
_cell.length_c   1.000
_cell.angle_alpha   90.00
_cell.angle_beta   90.00
_cell.angle_gamma   90.00
#
_symmetry.space_group_name_H-M   'P 1'
#
loop_
_entity.id
_entity.type
_entity.pdbx_description
1 polymer ?
#
loop_
_entity_poly.entity_id
_entity_poly.type
_entity_poly.pdbx_seq_one_letter_code
_entity_poly.pdbx_strand_id
1 'polypeptide(L)'
;MATDILTQIADKLAQDVLAAEARAKNDDLVDEISKGIGATSTTLQEAFMTQIRVRRAEARGRALLAQLVPETAAGAADESAD
;
A
#
# COMPACT_ATOMS: atom_id res chain seq x y z
N MET A 1 -12.37 3.47 -16.73
CA MET A 1 -13.00 4.52 -15.91
C MET A 1 -11.89 5.44 -15.47
N ALA A 2 -11.98 6.75 -15.76
CA ALA A 2 -11.00 7.70 -15.27
C ALA A 2 -11.01 7.65 -13.74
N THR A 3 -9.88 7.27 -13.12
CA THR A 3 -9.77 7.09 -11.68
C THR A 3 -10.06 8.42 -11.00
N ASP A 4 -11.01 8.46 -10.06
CA ASP A 4 -11.34 9.67 -9.32
C ASP A 4 -10.08 10.25 -8.63
N ILE A 5 -9.95 11.58 -8.62
CA ILE A 5 -8.78 12.30 -8.07
C ILE A 5 -8.56 11.94 -6.60
N LEU A 6 -9.65 11.77 -5.83
CA LEU A 6 -9.59 11.33 -4.44
C LEU A 6 -8.87 9.99 -4.30
N THR A 7 -9.24 9.02 -5.13
CA THR A 7 -8.65 7.67 -5.12
C THR A 7 -7.17 7.73 -5.48
N GLN A 8 -6.80 8.55 -6.48
CA GLN A 8 -5.40 8.71 -6.89
C GLN A 8 -4.54 9.33 -5.78
N ILE A 9 -5.05 10.38 -5.12
CA ILE A 9 -4.35 11.04 -4.00
C ILE A 9 -4.21 10.07 -2.82
N ALA A 10 -5.28 9.38 -2.45
CA ALA A 10 -5.27 8.39 -1.39
C ALA A 10 -4.30 7.24 -1.66
N ASP A 11 -4.27 6.74 -2.90
CA ASP A 11 -3.39 5.65 -3.29
C ASP A 11 -1.92 6.05 -3.24
N LYS A 12 -1.58 7.20 -3.82
CA LYS A 12 -0.21 7.71 -3.78
C LYS A 12 0.27 7.92 -2.34
N LEU A 13 -0.57 8.52 -1.49
CA LEU A 13 -0.22 8.72 -0.09
C LEU A 13 -0.06 7.38 0.66
N ALA A 14 -0.92 6.39 0.39
CA ALA A 14 -0.80 5.06 0.98
C ALA A 14 0.52 4.36 0.59
N GLN A 15 0.96 4.50 -0.66
CA GLN A 15 2.27 4.00 -1.12
C GLN A 15 3.41 4.65 -0.34
N ASP A 16 3.42 5.98 -0.27
CA ASP A 16 4.48 6.76 0.37
C ASP A 16 4.58 6.45 1.87
N VAL A 17 3.44 6.32 2.55
CA VAL A 17 3.39 6.00 3.98
C VAL A 17 3.86 4.57 4.26
N LEU A 18 3.44 3.57 3.49
CA LEU A 18 3.91 2.19 3.69
C LEU A 18 5.42 2.06 3.42
N ALA A 19 5.92 2.77 2.41
CA ALA A 19 7.36 2.82 2.15
C ALA A 19 8.13 3.51 3.30
N ALA A 20 7.56 4.57 3.87
CA ALA A 20 8.13 5.24 5.03
C ALA A 20 8.08 4.37 6.31
N GLU A 21 6.96 3.70 6.58
CA GLU A 21 6.76 2.74 7.69
C GLU A 21 7.85 1.66 7.65
N ALA A 22 8.06 1.04 6.48
CA ALA A 22 9.09 0.01 6.29
C ALA A 22 10.53 0.53 6.49
N ARG A 23 10.84 1.74 6.01
CA ARG A 23 12.18 2.35 6.16
C ARG A 23 12.46 2.79 7.60
N ALA A 24 11.47 3.39 8.26
CA ALA A 24 11.59 3.93 9.60
C ALA A 24 11.41 2.86 10.69
N LYS A 25 10.85 1.68 10.34
CA LYS A 25 10.43 0.64 11.29
C LYS A 25 9.49 1.19 12.36
N ASN A 26 8.56 2.02 11.94
CA ASN A 26 7.56 2.65 12.80
C ASN A 26 6.17 2.18 12.42
N ASP A 27 5.65 1.18 13.13
CA ASP A 27 4.35 0.57 12.88
C ASP A 27 3.16 1.52 13.18
N ASP A 28 3.40 2.61 13.90
CA ASP A 28 2.37 3.60 14.26
C ASP A 28 2.17 4.67 13.16
N LEU A 29 3.05 4.71 12.15
CA LEU A 29 3.07 5.80 11.17
C LEU A 29 1.76 5.92 10.37
N VAL A 30 1.16 4.78 10.00
CA VAL A 30 -0.14 4.77 9.30
C VAL A 30 -1.23 5.42 10.16
N ASP A 31 -1.25 5.14 11.45
CA ASP A 31 -2.27 5.63 12.37
C ASP A 31 -2.10 7.12 12.66
N GLU A 32 -0.86 7.59 12.81
CA GLU A 32 -0.55 9.01 12.97
C GLU A 32 -0.99 9.83 11.76
N ILE A 33 -0.64 9.38 10.55
CA ILE A 33 -1.02 10.04 9.31
C ILE A 33 -2.53 9.98 9.10
N SER A 34 -3.17 8.84 9.37
CA SER A 34 -4.63 8.70 9.31
C SER A 34 -5.34 9.73 10.20
N LYS A 35 -4.90 9.87 11.46
CA LYS A 35 -5.45 10.87 12.39
C LYS A 35 -5.26 12.30 11.88
N GLY A 36 -4.06 12.62 11.36
CA GLY A 36 -3.75 13.94 10.80
C GLY A 36 -4.63 14.30 9.60
N ILE A 37 -4.84 13.36 8.68
CA ILE A 37 -5.76 13.54 7.54
C ILE A 37 -7.20 13.70 8.04
N GLY A 38 -7.64 12.84 8.96
CA GLY A 38 -9.00 12.84 9.50
C GLY A 38 -9.42 14.15 10.16
N ALA A 39 -8.46 14.89 10.73
CA ALA A 39 -8.70 16.22 11.29
C ALA A 39 -9.09 17.28 10.25
N THR A 40 -8.79 17.06 8.97
CA THR A 40 -9.01 18.05 7.89
C THR A 40 -9.86 17.53 6.73
N SER A 41 -9.91 16.21 6.52
CA SER A 41 -10.74 15.57 5.49
C SER A 41 -11.04 14.11 5.84
N THR A 42 -12.23 13.86 6.38
CA THR A 42 -12.70 12.50 6.67
C THR A 42 -12.80 11.65 5.41
N THR A 43 -13.26 12.22 4.29
CA THR A 43 -13.40 11.50 3.02
C THR A 43 -12.04 11.01 2.49
N LEU A 44 -10.98 11.82 2.58
CA LEU A 44 -9.65 11.39 2.20
C LEU A 44 -9.09 10.34 3.17
N GLN A 45 -9.35 10.47 4.46
CA GLN A 45 -8.92 9.50 5.47
C GLN A 45 -9.51 8.10 5.19
N GLU A 46 -10.81 8.02 4.89
CA GLU A 46 -11.48 6.75 4.58
C GLU A 46 -10.90 6.10 3.32
N ALA A 47 -10.68 6.90 2.27
CA ALA A 47 -10.05 6.44 1.03
C ALA A 47 -8.62 5.96 1.30
N PHE A 48 -7.81 6.73 2.02
CA PHE A 48 -6.43 6.38 2.41
C PHE A 48 -6.37 5.06 3.17
N MET A 49 -7.16 4.91 4.23
CA MET A 49 -7.20 3.67 5.02
C MET A 49 -7.67 2.47 4.20
N THR A 50 -8.55 2.70 3.22
CA THR A 50 -8.95 1.65 2.26
C THR A 50 -7.77 1.22 1.39
N GLN A 51 -7.01 2.16 0.83
CA GLN A 51 -5.83 1.84 0.01
C GLN A 51 -4.73 1.14 0.83
N ILE A 52 -4.50 1.55 2.08
CA ILE A 52 -3.60 0.84 3.00
C ILE A 52 -4.02 -0.62 3.17
N ARG A 53 -5.31 -0.88 3.45
CA ARG A 53 -5.84 -2.24 3.63
C ARG A 53 -5.69 -3.07 2.36
N VAL A 54 -6.01 -2.51 1.20
CA VAL A 54 -5.88 -3.18 -0.11
C VAL A 54 -4.43 -3.61 -0.35
N ARG A 55 -3.47 -2.72 -0.13
CA ARG A 55 -2.03 -3.01 -0.33
C ARG A 55 -1.51 -4.08 0.62
N ARG A 56 -1.87 -4.00 1.90
CA ARG A 56 -1.50 -5.03 2.88
C ARG A 56 -2.15 -6.39 2.55
N ALA A 57 -3.37 -6.40 2.01
CA ALA A 57 -4.02 -7.63 1.56
C ALA A 57 -3.33 -8.21 0.31
N GLU A 58 -3.00 -7.36 -0.66
CA GLU A 58 -2.28 -7.75 -1.89
C GLU A 58 -0.90 -8.33 -1.56
N ALA A 59 -0.11 -7.68 -0.69
CA ALA A 59 1.18 -8.20 -0.23
C ALA A 59 1.06 -9.58 0.43
N ARG A 60 0.05 -9.78 1.27
CA ARG A 60 -0.23 -11.11 1.87
C ARG A 60 -0.67 -12.13 0.81
N GLY A 61 -1.49 -11.72 -0.15
CA GLY A 61 -1.91 -12.56 -1.27
C GLY A 61 -0.72 -13.02 -2.12
N ARG A 62 0.23 -12.12 -2.40
CA ARG A 62 1.48 -12.46 -3.09
C ARG A 62 2.35 -13.43 -2.29
N ALA A 63 2.50 -13.19 -0.99
CA ALA A 63 3.24 -14.10 -0.13
C ALA A 63 2.62 -15.50 -0.11
N LEU A 64 1.29 -15.59 -0.06
CA LEU A 64 0.56 -16.86 -0.14
C LEU A 64 0.73 -17.53 -1.51
N LEU A 65 0.63 -16.77 -2.60
CA LEU A 65 0.83 -17.28 -3.96
C LEU A 65 2.23 -17.89 -4.11
N ALA A 66 3.27 -17.21 -3.63
CA ALA A 66 4.64 -17.72 -3.67
C ALA A 66 4.82 -19.01 -2.86
N GLN A 67 4.08 -19.18 -1.75
CA GLN A 67 4.09 -20.42 -0.97
C GLN A 67 3.39 -21.58 -1.70
N LEU A 68 2.31 -21.30 -2.42
CA LEU A 68 1.52 -22.31 -3.13
C LEU A 68 2.12 -22.69 -4.50
N VAL A 69 2.78 -21.74 -5.16
CA VAL A 69 3.37 -21.91 -6.50
C VAL A 69 4.81 -21.38 -6.51
N PRO A 70 5.79 -22.16 -6.01
CA PRO A 70 7.18 -21.71 -5.85
C PRO A 70 7.85 -21.24 -7.15
N GLU A 71 7.43 -21.77 -8.30
CA GLU A 71 7.96 -21.41 -9.62
C GLU A 71 7.65 -19.95 -10.01
N THR A 72 6.58 -19.36 -9.47
CA THR A 72 6.24 -17.94 -9.73
C THR A 72 7.15 -16.93 -9.03
N ALA A 73 7.92 -17.35 -8.03
CA ALA A 73 8.90 -16.48 -7.38
C ALA A 73 10.19 -16.32 -8.21
N ALA A 74 10.50 -17.28 -9.10
CA ALA A 74 11.70 -17.28 -9.92
C ALA A 74 11.63 -16.33 -11.12
N GLY A 75 10.43 -16.02 -11.63
CA GLY A 75 10.24 -15.16 -12.80
C GLY A 75 10.32 -13.65 -12.53
N ALA A 76 10.30 -13.20 -11.27
CA ALA A 76 10.31 -11.77 -10.93
C ALA A 76 11.73 -11.20 -10.75
N ALA A 77 12.76 -12.04 -10.66
CA ALA A 77 14.16 -11.60 -10.53
C ALA A 77 14.85 -11.36 -11.89
N ASP A 78 14.30 -11.89 -12.99
CA ASP A 78 14.93 -11.90 -14.31
C ASP A 78 14.61 -10.67 -15.19
N GLU A 79 13.58 -9.88 -14.83
CA GLU A 79 13.14 -8.72 -15.64
C GLU A 79 13.78 -7.39 -15.19
N SER A 80 14.78 -7.43 -14.30
CA SER A 80 15.57 -6.24 -13.90
C SER A 80 16.99 -6.22 -14.49
N ALA A 81 17.25 -7.08 -15.47
CA ALA A 81 18.49 -7.14 -16.22
C ALA A 81 18.23 -7.03 -17.73
N ASP A 82 17.72 -5.87 -18.18
CA ASP A 82 17.99 -5.33 -19.51
C ASP A 82 17.90 -3.80 -19.50
#